data_AF-A0A1S9UJB8-F1
#
_entry.id   AF-A0A1S9UJB8-F1
#
_cell.length_a   1.000
_cell.length_b   1.000
_cell.length_c   1.000
_cell.angle_alpha   90.00
_cell.angle_beta   90.00
_cell.angle_gamma   90.00
#
_symmetry.space_group_name_H-M   'P 1'
#
loop_
_entity.id
_entity.type
_entity.pdbx_description
1 polymer ?
#
loop_
_entity_poly.entity_id
_entity_poly.type
_entity_poly.pdbx_seq_one_letter_code
_entity_poly.pdbx_strand_id
1 'polypeptide(L)'
;MDEINNQGQQEQVKDVEETVEETQQNEEVVEEKTYSQEEVDVLQEQIDELSQYKPKELTDDEIKIQQKLESIWQREVAQTLKEEGVEVFADFINVSVDDMETLSNQITRLKEIIGQLELANGYKPTNHKQVDGYSVAKKNKDTKSMISQKLNF
;
A
#
# COMPACT_ATOMS: atom_id res chain seq x y z
N MET A 1 -55.64 73.40 -1.64
CA MET A 1 -54.75 74.55 -1.85
C MET A 1 -53.33 73.99 -1.74
N ASP A 2 -52.55 73.82 -2.79
CA ASP A 2 -52.67 74.28 -4.18
C ASP A 2 -52.09 73.25 -5.15
N GLU A 3 -52.74 73.14 -6.31
CA GLU A 3 -52.32 72.45 -7.53
C GLU A 3 -51.16 73.25 -8.20
N ILE A 4 -50.27 72.68 -9.01
CA ILE A 4 -50.29 72.55 -10.49
C ILE A 4 -48.84 72.07 -10.83
N ASN A 5 -48.51 70.93 -11.46
CA ASN A 5 -48.76 70.35 -12.79
C ASN A 5 -47.50 70.41 -13.73
N ASN A 6 -47.17 69.25 -14.33
CA ASN A 6 -46.59 68.98 -15.69
C ASN A 6 -45.20 69.51 -16.10
N GLN A 7 -44.34 68.84 -16.90
CA GLN A 7 -44.49 67.75 -17.88
C GLN A 7 -43.10 67.29 -18.44
N GLY A 8 -43.03 66.07 -19.01
CA GLY A 8 -42.10 65.63 -20.09
C GLY A 8 -40.86 64.82 -19.67
N GLN A 9 -40.77 63.48 -19.87
CA GLN A 9 -40.38 62.72 -21.10
C GLN A 9 -38.93 63.00 -21.56
N GLN A 10 -38.05 62.09 -22.00
CA GLN A 10 -38.01 60.66 -22.34
C GLN A 10 -36.52 60.30 -22.71
N GLU A 11 -36.16 59.01 -22.65
CA GLU A 11 -35.21 58.28 -23.53
C GLU A 11 -33.73 58.72 -23.65
N GLN A 12 -32.76 57.92 -23.17
CA GLN A 12 -32.16 56.67 -23.72
C GLN A 12 -30.76 56.92 -24.35
N VAL A 13 -29.89 55.93 -24.09
CA VAL A 13 -28.72 55.42 -24.84
C VAL A 13 -27.28 55.89 -24.55
N LYS A 14 -26.44 54.86 -24.27
CA LYS A 14 -25.07 54.60 -24.74
C LYS A 14 -23.94 55.45 -24.13
N ASP A 15 -22.73 54.97 -23.81
CA ASP A 15 -21.88 53.79 -24.08
C ASP A 15 -20.67 54.04 -23.11
N VAL A 16 -20.03 53.13 -22.36
CA VAL A 16 -18.99 52.14 -22.74
C VAL A 16 -17.94 52.04 -21.59
N GLU A 17 -17.46 50.81 -21.33
CA GLU A 17 -16.19 50.38 -20.67
C GLU A 17 -15.96 50.74 -19.18
N GLU A 18 -15.37 49.92 -18.29
CA GLU A 18 -14.56 48.68 -18.30
C GLU A 18 -14.60 48.22 -16.80
N THR A 19 -14.68 46.95 -16.40
CA THR A 19 -13.60 45.96 -16.35
C THR A 19 -14.17 44.67 -15.76
N VAL A 20 -13.75 43.56 -16.35
CA VAL A 20 -14.11 42.16 -16.11
C VAL A 20 -13.32 41.60 -14.92
N GLU A 21 -13.98 40.91 -13.98
CA GLU A 21 -13.34 39.89 -13.15
C GLU A 21 -13.99 38.53 -13.43
N GLU A 22 -13.12 37.56 -13.68
CA GLU A 22 -13.35 36.27 -14.28
C GLU A 22 -14.03 35.29 -13.31
N THR A 23 -15.20 34.78 -13.68
CA THR A 23 -15.62 33.43 -13.29
C THR A 23 -15.76 32.62 -14.56
N GLN A 24 -14.76 31.80 -14.86
CA GLN A 24 -14.83 30.80 -15.93
C GLN A 24 -15.89 29.76 -15.53
N GLN A 25 -17.14 30.02 -15.91
CA GLN A 25 -18.14 28.99 -16.08
C GLN A 25 -17.76 28.23 -17.34
N ASN A 26 -17.19 27.04 -17.14
CA ASN A 26 -17.03 26.07 -18.21
C ASN A 26 -18.44 25.53 -18.51
N GLU A 27 -19.23 26.26 -19.29
CA GLU A 27 -20.43 25.74 -19.92
C GLU A 27 -19.98 24.67 -20.91
N GLU A 28 -20.03 23.42 -20.45
CA GLU A 28 -19.91 22.26 -21.31
C GLU A 28 -21.09 22.33 -22.29
N VAL A 29 -20.81 22.81 -23.51
CA VAL A 29 -21.75 22.71 -24.62
C VAL A 29 -21.95 21.22 -24.90
N VAL A 30 -23.00 20.66 -24.33
CA VAL A 30 -23.49 19.33 -24.69
C VAL A 30 -24.04 19.47 -26.11
N GLU A 31 -23.21 19.19 -27.11
CA GLU A 31 -23.70 18.98 -28.47
C GLU A 31 -24.70 17.82 -28.43
N GLU A 32 -25.97 18.08 -28.73
CA GLU A 32 -26.97 17.06 -29.00
C GLU A 32 -26.56 16.30 -30.27
N LYS A 33 -25.70 15.29 -30.11
CA LYS A 33 -25.40 14.33 -31.16
C LYS A 33 -26.60 13.41 -31.31
N THR A 34 -27.29 13.54 -32.43
CA THR A 34 -28.32 12.58 -32.84
C THR A 34 -27.63 11.34 -33.42
N TYR A 35 -27.74 10.21 -32.72
CA TYR A 35 -27.22 8.93 -33.17
C TYR A 35 -28.22 8.24 -34.10
N SER A 36 -27.72 7.51 -35.11
CA SER A 36 -28.59 6.62 -35.89
C SER A 36 -29.03 5.44 -35.02
N GLN A 37 -30.23 4.91 -35.30
CA GLN A 37 -30.71 3.69 -34.65
C GLN A 37 -29.72 2.52 -34.82
N GLU A 38 -29.05 2.44 -35.97
CA GLU A 38 -28.06 1.41 -36.26
C GLU A 38 -26.83 1.51 -35.33
N GLU A 39 -26.41 2.73 -34.99
CA GLU A 39 -25.28 2.94 -34.08
C GLU A 39 -25.65 2.56 -32.65
N VAL A 40 -26.90 2.84 -32.24
CA VAL A 40 -27.44 2.44 -30.93
C VAL A 40 -27.54 0.92 -30.83
N ASP A 41 -28.01 0.24 -31.88
CA ASP A 41 -28.15 -1.21 -31.90
C ASP A 41 -26.77 -1.91 -31.83
N VAL A 42 -25.77 -1.40 -32.56
CA VAL A 42 -24.38 -1.91 -32.49
C VAL A 42 -23.78 -1.73 -31.10
N LEU A 43 -24.02 -0.58 -30.46
CA LEU A 43 -23.56 -0.35 -29.09
C LEU A 43 -24.26 -1.28 -28.08
N GLN A 44 -25.55 -1.55 -28.27
CA GLN A 44 -26.29 -2.47 -27.41
C GLN A 44 -25.75 -3.91 -27.54
N GLU A 45 -25.43 -4.37 -28.76
CA GLU A 45 -24.79 -5.67 -28.97
C GLU A 45 -23.42 -5.75 -28.26
N GLN A 46 -22.61 -4.70 -28.34
CA GLN A 46 -21.33 -4.64 -27.64
C GLN A 46 -21.49 -4.65 -26.11
N ILE A 47 -22.50 -3.96 -25.59
CA ILE A 47 -22.83 -3.98 -24.16
C ILE A 47 -23.25 -5.38 -23.73
N ASP A 48 -24.09 -6.05 -24.53
CA ASP A 48 -24.58 -7.38 -24.23
C ASP A 48 -23.43 -8.41 -24.28
N GLU A 49 -22.54 -8.30 -25.27
CA GLU A 49 -21.32 -9.10 -25.34
C GLU A 49 -20.40 -8.86 -24.14
N LEU A 50 -20.24 -7.61 -23.69
CA LEU A 50 -19.38 -7.29 -22.55
C LEU A 50 -20.02 -7.64 -21.20
N SER A 51 -21.35 -7.69 -21.13
CA SER A 51 -22.10 -7.99 -19.89
C SER A 51 -21.77 -9.36 -19.32
N GLN A 52 -21.33 -10.32 -20.16
CA GLN A 52 -20.93 -11.66 -19.72
C GLN A 52 -19.68 -11.66 -18.83
N TYR A 53 -18.86 -10.60 -18.91
CA TYR A 53 -17.67 -10.43 -18.09
C TYR A 53 -17.95 -9.70 -16.78
N LYS A 54 -19.21 -9.34 -16.52
CA LYS A 54 -19.58 -8.69 -15.26
C LYS A 54 -19.29 -9.66 -14.09
N PRO A 55 -18.53 -9.22 -13.07
CA PRO A 55 -18.35 -10.02 -11.87
C PRO A 55 -19.72 -10.38 -11.30
N LYS A 56 -19.91 -11.64 -10.92
CA LYS A 56 -21.12 -12.06 -10.21
C LYS A 56 -21.19 -11.28 -8.90
N GLU A 57 -22.30 -10.58 -8.69
CA GLU A 57 -22.56 -9.98 -7.39
C GLU A 57 -22.76 -11.11 -6.39
N LEU A 58 -21.91 -11.14 -5.38
CA LEU A 58 -22.02 -12.06 -4.27
C LEU A 58 -23.33 -11.76 -3.54
N THR A 59 -24.06 -12.80 -3.17
CA THR A 59 -25.24 -12.65 -2.33
C THR A 59 -24.86 -12.11 -0.95
N ASP A 60 -25.79 -11.46 -0.25
CA ASP A 60 -25.55 -10.92 1.10
C ASP A 60 -25.00 -11.98 2.08
N ASP A 61 -25.39 -13.24 1.91
CA ASP A 61 -24.92 -14.35 2.74
C ASP A 61 -23.48 -14.75 2.39
N GLU A 62 -23.10 -14.76 1.10
CA GLU A 62 -21.72 -15.01 0.68
C GLU A 62 -20.78 -13.91 1.17
N ILE A 63 -21.21 -12.63 1.11
CA ILE A 63 -20.44 -11.49 1.64
C ILE A 63 -20.18 -11.65 3.15
N LYS A 64 -21.22 -12.01 3.93
CA LYS A 64 -21.08 -12.24 5.37
C LYS A 64 -20.13 -13.38 5.69
N ILE A 65 -20.20 -14.47 4.91
CA ILE A 65 -19.30 -15.61 5.08
C ILE A 65 -17.87 -15.19 4.79
N GLN A 66 -17.63 -14.46 3.71
CA GLN A 66 -16.30 -14.00 3.33
C GLN A 66 -15.68 -13.07 4.39
N GLN A 67 -16.44 -12.09 4.87
CA GLN A 67 -16.01 -11.21 5.97
C GLN A 67 -15.69 -12.00 7.25
N LYS A 68 -16.49 -13.03 7.56
CA LYS A 68 -16.24 -13.88 8.72
C LYS A 68 -14.95 -14.70 8.56
N LEU A 69 -14.71 -15.25 7.37
CA LEU A 69 -13.47 -16.00 7.08
C LEU A 69 -12.25 -15.10 7.18
N GLU A 70 -12.31 -13.90 6.60
CA GLU A 70 -11.25 -12.90 6.72
C GLU A 70 -10.99 -12.52 8.19
N SER A 71 -12.05 -12.29 8.98
CA SER A 71 -11.91 -11.97 10.41
C SER A 71 -11.27 -13.12 11.21
N ILE A 72 -11.67 -14.37 10.93
CA ILE A 72 -11.07 -15.54 11.57
C ILE A 72 -9.59 -15.66 11.20
N TRP A 73 -9.27 -15.48 9.92
CA TRP A 73 -7.91 -15.52 9.41
C TRP A 73 -7.02 -14.46 10.05
N GLN A 74 -7.47 -13.21 10.12
CA GLN A 74 -6.72 -12.14 10.76
C GLN A 74 -6.44 -12.43 12.24
N ARG A 75 -7.40 -13.03 12.95
CA ARG A 75 -7.22 -13.46 14.34
C ARG A 75 -6.19 -14.59 14.45
N GLU A 76 -6.21 -15.54 13.54
CA GLU A 76 -5.23 -16.64 13.47
C GLU A 76 -3.83 -16.12 13.22
N VAL A 77 -3.66 -15.27 12.20
CA VAL A 77 -2.39 -14.58 11.90
C VAL A 77 -1.86 -13.85 13.13
N ALA A 78 -2.69 -13.02 13.78
CA ALA A 78 -2.29 -12.29 14.98
C ALA A 78 -1.87 -13.21 16.13
N GLN A 79 -2.56 -14.35 16.29
CA GLN A 79 -2.22 -15.34 17.30
C GLN A 79 -0.89 -16.04 16.98
N THR A 80 -0.67 -16.46 15.75
CA THR A 80 0.60 -17.07 15.33
C THR A 80 1.77 -16.10 15.52
N LEU A 81 1.62 -14.83 15.14
CA LEU A 81 2.66 -13.83 15.33
C LEU A 81 3.01 -13.61 16.81
N LYS A 82 2.01 -13.67 17.68
CA LYS A 82 2.18 -13.61 19.14
C LYS A 82 2.91 -14.84 19.69
N GLU A 83 2.51 -16.04 19.28
CA GLU A 83 3.17 -17.29 19.67
C GLU A 83 4.64 -17.31 19.26
N GLU A 84 4.95 -16.71 18.11
CA GLU A 84 6.30 -16.62 17.56
C GLU A 84 7.11 -15.42 18.06
N GLY A 85 6.51 -14.56 18.91
CA GLY A 85 7.16 -13.40 19.53
C GLY A 85 7.44 -12.23 18.59
N VAL A 86 6.76 -12.18 17.44
CA VAL A 86 6.92 -11.16 16.38
C VAL A 86 5.67 -10.30 16.22
N GLU A 87 4.79 -10.28 17.22
CA GLU A 87 3.53 -9.51 17.26
C GLU A 87 3.69 -8.01 16.94
N VAL A 88 4.83 -7.42 17.30
CA VAL A 88 5.13 -6.01 17.03
C VAL A 88 5.21 -5.69 15.53
N PHE A 89 5.31 -6.72 14.69
CA PHE A 89 5.36 -6.61 13.24
C PHE A 89 4.02 -6.93 12.56
N ALA A 90 2.94 -7.13 13.32
CA ALA A 90 1.63 -7.53 12.77
C ALA A 90 1.12 -6.58 11.67
N ASP A 91 1.32 -5.28 11.83
CA ASP A 91 0.91 -4.27 10.84
C ASP A 91 1.63 -4.39 9.49
N PHE A 92 2.74 -5.12 9.44
CA PHE A 92 3.55 -5.34 8.22
C PHE A 92 3.30 -6.69 7.56
N ILE A 93 2.52 -7.56 8.20
CA ILE A 93 2.19 -8.89 7.68
C ILE A 93 0.91 -8.78 6.85
N ASN A 94 1.08 -8.88 5.53
CA ASN A 94 -0.04 -8.97 4.60
C ASN A 94 -0.01 -10.36 3.93
N VAL A 95 -1.00 -11.18 4.27
CA VAL A 95 -1.11 -12.56 3.81
C VAL A 95 -2.56 -12.85 3.46
N SER A 96 -2.76 -13.41 2.26
CA SER A 96 -4.07 -13.87 1.78
C SER A 96 -4.69 -14.90 2.72
N VAL A 97 -6.02 -14.97 2.73
CA VAL A 97 -6.76 -15.97 3.53
C VAL A 97 -6.27 -17.38 3.18
N ASP A 98 -6.00 -18.19 4.21
CA ASP A 98 -5.54 -19.58 4.13
C ASP A 98 -4.11 -19.80 3.61
N ASP A 99 -3.34 -18.73 3.37
CA ASP A 99 -1.95 -18.84 2.91
C ASP A 99 -0.96 -18.95 4.09
N MET A 100 -1.00 -20.10 4.77
CA MET A 100 -0.12 -20.39 5.91
C MET A 100 1.36 -20.51 5.52
N GLU A 101 1.65 -20.88 4.27
CA GLU A 101 3.03 -21.00 3.78
C GLU A 101 3.70 -19.63 3.72
N THR A 102 3.02 -18.65 3.10
CA THR A 102 3.54 -17.28 3.03
C THR A 102 3.68 -16.67 4.43
N LEU A 103 2.73 -16.91 5.33
CA LEU A 103 2.82 -16.46 6.73
C LEU A 103 4.08 -17.02 7.42
N SER A 104 4.29 -18.33 7.34
CA SER A 104 5.45 -19.00 7.96
C SER A 104 6.78 -18.49 7.39
N ASN A 105 6.84 -18.29 6.07
CA ASN A 105 8.01 -17.74 5.39
C ASN A 105 8.30 -16.30 5.84
N GLN A 106 7.28 -15.45 5.98
CA GLN A 106 7.44 -14.08 6.47
C GLN A 106 7.92 -14.07 7.93
N ILE A 107 7.35 -14.90 8.80
CA ILE A 107 7.76 -15.05 10.20
C ILE A 107 9.23 -15.49 10.29
N THR A 108 9.63 -16.48 9.50
CA THR A 108 11.00 -16.99 9.49
C THR A 108 11.99 -15.89 9.11
N ARG A 109 11.70 -15.13 8.05
CA ARG A 109 12.54 -14.00 7.64
C ARG A 109 12.61 -12.91 8.70
N LEU A 110 11.49 -12.59 9.36
CA LEU A 110 11.49 -11.62 10.45
C LEU A 110 12.41 -12.06 11.59
N LYS A 111 12.34 -13.33 11.99
CA LYS A 111 13.23 -13.88 13.02
C LYS A 111 14.69 -13.85 12.62
N GLU A 112 15.02 -14.16 11.37
CA GLU A 112 16.40 -14.05 10.87
C GLU A 112 16.91 -12.61 10.96
N ILE A 113 16.09 -11.63 10.56
CA ILE A 113 16.45 -10.20 10.66
C ILE A 113 16.66 -9.79 12.12
N ILE A 114 15.76 -10.19 13.02
CA ILE A 114 15.89 -9.91 14.46
C ILE A 114 17.20 -10.51 14.99
N GLY A 115 17.49 -11.79 14.69
CA GLY A 115 18.72 -12.44 15.12
C GLY A 115 19.98 -11.75 14.58
N GLN A 116 19.97 -11.32 13.32
CA GLN A 116 21.08 -10.55 12.75
C GLN A 116 21.26 -9.20 13.44
N LEU A 117 20.15 -8.51 13.74
CA LEU A 117 20.17 -7.22 14.42
C LEU A 117 20.67 -7.33 15.85
N GLU A 118 20.24 -8.36 16.59
CA GLU A 118 20.73 -8.67 17.93
C GLU A 118 22.23 -8.96 17.94
N LEU A 119 22.74 -9.71 16.95
CA LEU A 119 24.17 -9.98 16.82
C LEU A 119 24.97 -8.72 16.46
N ALA A 120 24.42 -7.85 15.60
CA ALA A 120 25.08 -6.61 15.20
C ALA A 120 25.11 -5.56 16.32
N ASN A 121 24.03 -5.47 17.09
CA ASN A 121 23.91 -4.54 18.22
C ASN A 121 24.43 -5.11 19.54
N GLY A 122 24.68 -6.42 19.59
CA GLY A 122 25.26 -7.10 20.73
C GLY A 122 26.67 -6.59 21.03
N TYR A 123 27.02 -6.58 22.32
CA TYR A 123 28.36 -6.17 22.74
C TYR A 123 29.43 -7.06 22.10
N LYS A 124 30.22 -6.48 21.20
CA LYS A 124 31.40 -7.12 20.61
C LYS A 124 32.62 -6.75 21.46
N PRO A 125 33.25 -7.72 22.18
CA PRO A 125 34.43 -7.42 22.98
C PRO A 125 35.57 -6.92 22.09
N THR A 126 35.91 -5.63 22.24
CA THR A 126 37.00 -4.98 21.49
C THR A 126 38.38 -5.42 21.98
N ASN A 127 38.48 -5.93 23.21
CA ASN A 127 39.70 -6.39 23.83
C ASN A 127 39.59 -7.87 24.24
N HIS A 128 39.55 -8.75 23.25
CA HIS A 128 39.76 -10.18 23.48
C HIS A 128 41.23 -10.52 23.22
N LYS A 129 41.82 -11.36 24.07
CA LYS A 129 43.16 -11.88 23.82
C LYS A 129 43.12 -12.67 22.50
N GLN A 130 43.84 -12.20 21.49
CA GLN A 130 44.03 -12.97 20.26
C GLN A 130 44.57 -14.34 20.64
N VAL A 131 43.96 -15.40 20.11
CA VAL A 131 44.43 -16.77 20.38
C VAL A 131 45.82 -16.88 19.75
N ASP A 132 46.83 -17.19 20.57
CA ASP A 132 48.19 -17.34 20.05
C ASP A 132 48.29 -18.57 19.13
N GLY A 133 49.25 -18.54 18.19
CA GLY A 133 49.43 -19.61 17.20
C GLY A 133 49.67 -20.98 17.86
N TYR A 134 50.30 -21.00 19.04
CA TYR A 134 50.48 -22.20 19.83
C TYR A 134 49.15 -22.79 20.34
N SER A 135 48.24 -21.96 20.86
CA SER A 135 46.92 -22.39 21.35
C SER A 135 46.04 -22.92 20.23
N VAL A 136 46.10 -22.31 19.04
CA VAL A 136 45.41 -22.84 17.84
C VAL A 136 45.96 -24.22 17.46
N ALA A 137 47.29 -24.36 17.38
CA ALA A 137 47.94 -25.63 17.07
C ALA A 137 47.63 -26.72 18.12
N LYS A 138 47.62 -26.35 19.41
CA LYS A 138 47.26 -27.24 20.51
C LYS A 138 45.81 -27.72 20.42
N LYS A 139 44.86 -26.82 20.11
CA LYS A 139 43.45 -27.17 19.90
C LYS A 139 43.28 -28.17 18.75
N ASN A 140 44.01 -27.94 17.66
CA ASN A 140 43.94 -28.77 16.46
C ASN A 140 44.82 -30.04 16.53
N LYS A 141 45.50 -30.27 17.66
CA LYS A 141 46.46 -31.39 17.86
C LYS A 141 47.60 -31.41 16.83
N ASP A 142 47.97 -30.26 16.27
CA ASP A 142 49.08 -30.12 15.32
C ASP A 142 50.40 -29.93 16.08
N THR A 143 51.08 -31.05 16.35
CA THR A 143 52.35 -31.08 17.09
C THR A 143 53.48 -30.36 16.35
N LYS A 144 53.47 -30.35 15.02
CA LYS A 144 54.50 -29.67 14.21
C LYS A 144 54.37 -28.16 14.36
N SER A 145 53.15 -27.63 14.23
CA SER A 145 52.88 -26.21 14.43
C SER A 145 53.07 -25.78 15.89
N MET A 146 52.75 -26.65 16.87
CA MET A 146 53.05 -26.36 18.29
C MET A 146 54.55 -26.16 18.54
N ILE A 147 55.39 -27.02 17.96
CA ILE A 147 56.85 -26.93 18.12
C ILE A 147 57.36 -25.67 17.42
N SER A 148 56.92 -25.39 16.19
CA SER A 148 57.32 -24.20 15.43
C SER A 148 56.99 -22.91 16.19
N GLN A 149 55.79 -22.80 16.77
CA GLN A 149 55.36 -21.62 17.53
C GLN A 149 56.09 -21.45 18.87
N LYS A 150 56.63 -22.53 19.44
CA LYS A 150 57.36 -22.50 20.72
C LYS A 150 58.86 -22.23 20.56
N LEU A 151 59.43 -22.52 19.38
CA LEU A 151 60.86 -22.41 19.11
C LEU A 151 61.27 -21.12 18.38
N ASN A 152 60.32 -20.23 18.01
CA ASN A 152 60.57 -18.93 17.35
C ASN A 152 61.61 -19.02 16.21
N PHE A 153 61.33 -19.81 15.17
CA PHE A 153 62.03 -19.70 13.88
C PHE A 153 61.47 -18.55 13.05
#